data_AF-A0A8J6TG36-F1
#
_entry.id   AF-A0A8J6TG36-F1
#
_cell.length_a   1.000
_cell.length_b   1.000
_cell.length_c   1.000
_cell.angle_alpha   90.00
_cell.angle_beta   90.00
_cell.angle_gamma   90.00
#
_symmetry.space_group_name_H-M   'P 1'
#
loop_
_entity.id
_entity.type
_entity.pdbx_description
1 polymer ?
#
loop_
_entity_poly.entity_id
_entity_poly.type
_entity_poly.pdbx_seq_one_letter_code
_entity_poly.pdbx_strand_id
1 'polypeptide(L)' 'PLSVYDQERKGWFSWEDSRWVESTPVITSDTFAGTGTRYLSDEGRQALRDLFIRSFGPAEQK' A
#
# COMPACT_ATOMS: atom_id res chain seq x y z
N PRO A 1 -8.12 6.22 -5.81
CA PRO A 1 -8.59 5.01 -5.09
C PRO A 1 -8.14 5.10 -3.63
N LEU A 2 -8.91 4.53 -2.70
CA LEU A 2 -8.51 4.45 -1.29
C LEU A 2 -8.12 3.01 -0.98
N SER A 3 -6.90 2.83 -0.46
CA SER A 3 -6.38 1.53 -0.08
C SER A 3 -5.66 1.62 1.26
N VAL A 4 -5.74 0.56 2.06
CA VAL A 4 -5.12 0.45 3.37
C VAL A 4 -4.40 -0.88 3.50
N TYR A 5 -3.22 -0.86 4.12
CA TYR A 5 -2.57 -2.07 4.59
C TYR A 5 -2.92 -2.28 6.05
N ASP A 6 -3.57 -3.40 6.36
CA ASP A 6 -3.89 -3.79 7.72
C ASP A 6 -2.73 -4.62 8.28
N GLN A 7 -2.03 -4.10 9.30
CA GLN A 7 -0.87 -4.78 9.90
C GLN A 7 -1.25 -6.03 10.70
N GLU A 8 -2.48 -6.12 11.23
CA GLU A 8 -2.95 -7.29 11.97
C GLU A 8 -3.32 -8.42 11.00
N ARG A 9 -4.01 -8.07 9.91
CA ARG A 9 -4.40 -9.02 8.86
C ARG A 9 -3.29 -9.30 7.84
N LYS A 10 -2.21 -8.52 7.88
CA LYS A 10 -1.05 -8.58 6.96
C LYS A 10 -1.44 -8.52 5.48
N GLY A 11 -2.47 -7.72 5.16
CA GLY A 11 -3.07 -7.69 3.83
C GLY A 11 -3.44 -6.28 3.38
N TRP A 12 -3.55 -6.10 2.06
CA TRP A 12 -4.02 -4.87 1.43
C TRP A 12 -5.52 -4.94 1.16
N PHE A 13 -6.21 -3.83 1.40
CA PHE A 13 -7.64 -3.70 1.15
C PHE A 13 -7.92 -2.41 0.38
N SER A 14 -8.80 -2.47 -0.61
CA SER A 14 -9.33 -1.31 -1.32
C SER A 14 -10.75 -1.02 -0.83
N TRP A 15 -11.09 0.26 -0.76
CA TRP A 15 -12.46 0.70 -0.53
C TRP A 15 -13.22 0.68 -1.86
N GLU A 16 -14.13 -0.28 -2.00
CA GLU A 16 -14.94 -0.51 -3.20
C GLU A 16 -16.38 -0.79 -2.78
N ASP A 17 -17.37 -0.18 -3.46
CA ASP A 17 -18.80 -0.40 -3.19
C ASP A 17 -19.19 -0.29 -1.70
N SER A 18 -18.62 0.69 -0.99
CA SER A 18 -18.84 0.91 0.45
C SER A 18 -18.37 -0.23 1.36
N ARG A 19 -17.39 -1.03 0.93
CA ARG A 19 -16.78 -2.10 1.71
C ARG A 19 -15.27 -2.18 1.49
N TRP A 20 -14.58 -2.77 2.47
CA TRP A 20 -13.17 -3.15 2.31
C TRP A 20 -13.09 -4.51 1.62
N VAL A 21 -12.45 -4.54 0.46
CA VAL A 21 -12.20 -5.76 -0.32
C VAL A 21 -10.71 -5.99 -0.38
N GLU A 22 -10.28 -7.24 -0.15
CA GLU A 22 -8.88 -7.61 -0.28
C GLU A 22 -8.40 -7.34 -1.71
N SER A 23 -7.27 -6.66 -1.84
CA SER A 23 -6.79 -6.19 -3.14
C SER A 23 -5.27 -6.13 -3.18
N THR A 24 -4.71 -5.85 -4.35
CA THR A 24 -3.27 -5.61 -4.53
C THR A 24 -3.10 -4.25 -5.20
N PRO A 25 -3.18 -3.14 -4.45
CA PRO A 25 -3.36 -1.81 -5.02
C PRO A 25 -2.14 -1.34 -5.80
N VAL A 26 -2.31 -0.56 -6.86
CA VAL A 26 -1.18 0.10 -7.55
C VAL A 26 -1.41 1.59 -7.55
N ILE A 27 -0.35 2.36 -7.36
CA ILE A 27 -0.41 3.81 -7.44
C ILE A 27 -0.39 4.16 -8.93
N THR A 28 -1.53 4.60 -9.45
CA THR A 28 -1.71 4.96 -10.87
C THR A 28 -1.79 6.46 -11.10
N SER A 29 -1.94 7.25 -10.04
CA SER A 29 -2.09 8.69 -10.11
C SER A 29 -0.76 9.38 -9.83
N ASP A 30 -0.42 10.39 -10.66
CA ASP A 30 0.79 11.21 -10.50
C ASP A 30 0.82 11.94 -9.14
N THR A 31 -0.36 12.22 -8.59
CA THR A 31 -0.53 12.82 -7.27
C THR A 31 -1.34 11.90 -6.36
N PHE A 32 -0.85 11.67 -5.15
CA PHE A 32 -1.52 10.87 -4.13
C PHE A 32 -1.10 11.35 -2.74
N ALA A 33 -1.91 11.02 -1.73
CA ALA A 33 -1.60 11.24 -0.33
C ALA A 33 -1.56 9.90 0.39
N GLY A 34 -0.60 9.73 1.29
CA GLY A 34 -0.47 8.56 2.15
C GLY A 34 -0.53 9.00 3.61
N THR A 35 -1.33 8.31 4.41
CA THR A 35 -1.29 8.40 5.87
C THR A 35 -0.88 7.06 6.44
N GLY A 36 -0.34 7.05 7.67
CA GLY A 36 0.20 5.85 8.27
C GLY A 36 0.07 5.84 9.79
N THR A 37 0.51 4.74 10.37
CA THR A 37 0.63 4.54 11.82
C THR A 37 1.97 5.07 12.33
N ARG A 38 2.02 5.48 13.61
CA ARG A 38 3.27 5.83 14.31
C ARG A 38 4.25 4.65 14.36
N TYR A 39 3.74 3.43 14.48
CA TYR A 39 4.53 2.21 14.59
C TYR A 39 4.23 1.27 13.42
N LEU A 40 5.22 1.17 12.54
CA LEU A 40 5.17 0.27 11.40
C LEU A 40 5.83 -1.08 11.78
N SER A 41 5.16 -2.20 11.49
CA SER A 41 5.78 -3.52 11.59
C SER A 41 6.74 -3.76 10.44
N ASP A 42 7.57 -4.82 10.52
CA ASP A 42 8.47 -5.16 9.43
C ASP A 42 7.72 -5.63 8.19
N GLU A 43 6.59 -6.32 8.36
CA GLU A 43 5.68 -6.66 7.28
C GLU A 43 5.03 -5.41 6.68
N GLY A 44 4.64 -4.43 7.49
CA GLY A 44 4.14 -3.14 7.01
C GLY A 44 5.19 -2.38 6.19
N ARG A 45 6.45 -2.39 6.63
CA ARG A 45 7.57 -1.83 5.87
C ARG A 45 7.75 -2.54 4.54
N GLN A 46 7.67 -3.87 4.52
CA GLN A 46 7.80 -4.66 3.30
C GLN A 46 6.64 -4.41 2.35
N ALA A 47 5.39 -4.38 2.85
CA ALA A 47 4.21 -4.14 2.05
C ALA A 47 4.25 -2.78 1.34
N LEU A 48 4.76 -1.73 2.01
CA LEU A 48 4.99 -0.44 1.37
C LEU A 48 6.07 -0.51 0.29
N ARG A 49 7.21 -1.18 0.55
CA ARG A 49 8.24 -1.38 -0.48
C ARG A 49 7.66 -2.08 -1.71
N ASP A 50 6.91 -3.16 -1.49
CA ASP A 50 6.29 -3.93 -2.57
C ASP A 50 5.26 -3.11 -3.34
N LEU A 51 4.49 -2.25 -2.66
CA LEU A 51 3.56 -1.31 -3.31
C LEU A 51 4.31 -0.37 -4.25
N PHE A 52 5.39 0.25 -3.79
CA PHE A 52 6.18 1.16 -4.62
C PHE A 52 6.84 0.43 -5.79
N ILE A 53 7.43 -0.75 -5.55
CA ILE A 53 8.06 -1.56 -6.60
C ILE A 53 7.02 -1.98 -7.65
N ARG A 54 5.83 -2.42 -7.24
CA ARG A 54 4.75 -2.78 -8.16
C ARG A 54 4.26 -1.57 -8.96
N SER A 55 4.24 -0.38 -8.36
CA SER A 55 3.67 0.82 -8.99
C SER A 55 4.67 1.51 -9.92
N PHE A 56 5.96 1.52 -9.58
CA PHE A 56 6.97 2.35 -10.25
C PHE A 56 8.22 1.56 -10.69
N GLY A 57 8.35 0.30 -10.31
CA GLY A 57 9.54 -0.51 -10.54
C GLY A 57 10.55 -0.46 -9.37
N PRO A 58 11.63 -1.26 -9.45
CA PRO A 58 12.68 -1.28 -8.43
C PRO A 58 13.38 0.07 -8.32
N ALA A 59 13.77 0.46 -7.09
CA ALA A 59 14.56 1.66 -6.89
C ALA A 59 15.91 1.51 -7.62
N GLU A 60 16.23 2.46 -8.49
CA GLU A 60 17.57 2.54 -9.07
C GLU A 60 18.58 2.84 -7.94
N GLN A 61 19.54 1.94 -7.74
CA GLN A 61 20.67 2.21 -6.88
C GLN A 61 21.60 3.16 -7.63
N LYS A 62 21.66 4.42 -7.20
CA LYS A 62 22.70 5.37 -7.61
C LYS A 62 23.96 5.17 -6.79
#